data_AF-A0A958T552-F1
#
_entry.id   AF-A0A958T552-F1
#
_cell.length_a   1.000
_cell.length_b   1.000
_cell.length_c   1.000
_cell.angle_alpha   90.00
_cell.angle_beta   90.00
_cell.angle_gamma   90.00
#
_symmetry.space_group_name_H-M   'P 1'
#
loop_
_entity.id
_entity.type
_entity.pdbx_description
1 polymer ?
#
loop_
_entity_poly.entity_id
_entity_poly.type
_entity_poly.pdbx_seq_one_letter_code
_entity_poly.pdbx_strand_id
1 'polypeptide(L)'
;MKDKRILYVSSEVVPYLPETEISSMSFEAPRMVNQLGGQIRIFMPRYGNINERRHQLHEVIRLSGINLVINDLDMPLIIKVASIPKERIQV
;
A
#
# COMPACT_ATOMS: atom_id res chain seq x y z
N MET A 1 -15.24 -6.12 13.60
CA MET A 1 -13.84 -6.06 13.12
C MET A 1 -12.90 -5.36 14.09
N LYS A 2 -13.41 -4.81 15.19
CA LYS A 2 -12.65 -4.08 16.19
C LYS A 2 -11.34 -4.78 16.57
N ASP A 3 -10.24 -4.05 16.45
CA ASP A 3 -8.86 -4.45 16.77
C ASP A 3 -8.25 -5.55 15.91
N LYS A 4 -8.97 -6.07 14.89
CA LYS A 4 -8.36 -6.99 13.92
C LYS A 4 -7.36 -6.24 13.05
N ARG A 5 -6.14 -6.79 12.94
CA ARG A 5 -5.08 -6.31 12.05
C ARG A 5 -5.21 -7.01 10.70
N ILE A 6 -5.40 -6.24 9.64
CA ILE A 6 -5.64 -6.75 8.29
C ILE A 6 -4.65 -6.10 7.33
N LEU A 7 -4.00 -6.92 6.54
CA LEU A 7 -3.18 -6.50 5.40
C LEU A 7 -3.96 -6.81 4.13
N TYR A 8 -4.37 -5.77 3.41
CA TYR A 8 -5.05 -5.90 2.14
C TYR A 8 -4.03 -5.83 1.01
N VAL A 9 -3.90 -6.88 0.22
CA VAL A 9 -2.93 -6.95 -0.87
C VAL A 9 -3.68 -6.72 -2.19
N SER A 10 -3.23 -5.74 -2.97
CA SER A 10 -3.81 -5.47 -4.29
C SER A 10 -2.73 -5.07 -5.29
N SER A 11 -3.01 -5.29 -6.57
CA SER A 11 -2.20 -4.74 -7.66
C SER A 11 -2.39 -3.24 -7.79
N GLU A 12 -3.60 -2.71 -7.59
CA GLU A 12 -3.91 -1.32 -7.89
C GLU A 12 -4.71 -0.64 -6.79
N VAL A 13 -4.48 0.66 -6.55
CA VAL A 13 -5.18 1.45 -5.52
C VAL A 13 -5.32 2.90 -5.96
N VAL A 14 -6.54 3.45 -5.86
CA VAL A 14 -6.81 4.89 -6.02
C VAL A 14 -6.33 5.63 -4.76
N PRO A 15 -5.63 6.79 -4.87
CA PRO A 15 -5.36 7.59 -6.07
C PRO A 15 -3.95 7.41 -6.66
N TYR A 16 -3.25 6.33 -6.34
CA TYR A 16 -1.86 6.12 -6.80
C TYR A 16 -1.78 5.62 -8.24
N LEU A 17 -2.81 4.90 -8.69
CA LEU A 17 -3.00 4.44 -10.05
C LEU A 17 -4.34 4.94 -10.62
N PRO A 18 -4.53 4.88 -11.96
CA PRO A 18 -5.79 5.24 -12.59
C PRO A 18 -6.98 4.49 -12.00
N GLU A 19 -8.15 5.13 -12.09
CA GLU A 19 -9.39 4.54 -11.62
C GLU A 19 -9.82 3.38 -12.54
N THR A 20 -9.90 2.19 -11.95
CA THR A 20 -10.37 0.95 -12.52
C THR A 20 -11.28 0.29 -11.49
N GLU A 21 -12.09 -0.69 -11.88
CA GLU A 21 -12.95 -1.41 -10.94
C GLU A 21 -12.12 -2.02 -9.79
N ILE A 22 -10.93 -2.57 -10.11
CA ILE A 22 -10.00 -3.14 -9.13
C ILE A 22 -9.43 -2.06 -8.22
N SER A 23 -8.94 -0.94 -8.78
CA SER A 23 -8.30 0.10 -7.97
C SER A 23 -9.28 0.82 -7.05
N SER A 24 -10.53 0.99 -7.47
CA SER A 24 -11.62 1.53 -6.64
C SER A 24 -12.03 0.56 -5.54
N MET A 25 -12.22 -0.73 -5.86
CA MET A 25 -12.55 -1.75 -4.85
C MET A 25 -11.43 -1.90 -3.81
N SER A 26 -10.17 -1.78 -4.26
CA SER A 26 -8.98 -1.87 -3.39
C SER A 26 -8.84 -0.70 -2.43
N PHE A 27 -9.57 0.40 -2.66
CA PHE A 27 -9.70 1.49 -1.72
C PHE A 27 -10.94 1.31 -0.81
N GLU A 28 -12.09 0.97 -1.38
CA GLU A 28 -13.36 0.90 -0.65
C GLU A 28 -13.41 -0.26 0.36
N ALA A 29 -12.88 -1.44 0.01
CA ALA A 29 -12.86 -2.57 0.93
C ALA A 29 -12.04 -2.27 2.21
N PRO A 30 -10.80 -1.73 2.10
CA PRO A 30 -10.07 -1.28 3.28
C PRO A 30 -10.77 -0.17 4.06
N ARG A 31 -11.36 0.79 3.36
CA ARG A 31 -12.11 1.89 3.99
C ARG A 31 -13.25 1.38 4.86
N MET A 32 -14.04 0.42 4.37
CA MET A 32 -15.13 -0.21 5.13
C MET A 32 -14.60 -0.90 6.39
N VAL A 33 -13.50 -1.65 6.28
CA VAL A 33 -12.87 -2.32 7.44
C VAL A 33 -12.40 -1.30 8.48
N ASN A 34 -11.80 -0.19 8.04
CA ASN A 34 -11.35 0.88 8.92
C ASN A 34 -12.54 1.52 9.67
N GLN A 35 -13.65 1.78 8.98
CA GLN A 35 -14.89 2.31 9.58
C GLN A 35 -15.50 1.37 10.63
N LEU A 36 -15.33 0.05 10.46
CA LEU A 36 -15.76 -0.97 11.43
C LEU A 36 -14.78 -1.15 12.60
N GLY A 37 -13.80 -0.24 12.76
CA GLY A 37 -12.81 -0.22 13.83
C GLY A 37 -11.67 -1.24 13.66
N GLY A 38 -11.50 -1.80 12.47
CA GLY A 38 -10.36 -2.66 12.14
C GLY A 38 -9.10 -1.84 11.85
N GLN A 39 -7.94 -2.39 12.18
CA GLN A 39 -6.65 -1.79 11.81
C GLN A 39 -6.23 -2.36 10.46
N ILE A 40 -6.30 -1.54 9.41
CA ILE A 40 -5.99 -1.98 8.05
C ILE A 40 -4.81 -1.23 7.44
N ARG A 41 -4.03 -1.96 6.66
CA ARG A 41 -3.01 -1.42 5.75
C ARG A 41 -3.18 -2.04 4.38
N ILE A 42 -2.84 -1.29 3.35
CA ILE A 42 -2.82 -1.78 1.98
C ILE A 42 -1.37 -2.06 1.61
N PHE A 43 -1.14 -3.10 0.82
CA PHE A 43 0.16 -3.42 0.24
C PHE A 43 -0.02 -3.59 -1.26
N MET A 44 0.70 -2.78 -2.02
CA MET A 44 0.65 -2.81 -3.48
C MET A 44 2.06 -2.68 -4.06
N PRO A 45 2.31 -3.23 -5.26
CA PRO A 45 3.54 -2.97 -5.99
C PRO A 45 3.70 -1.47 -6.26
N ARG A 46 4.93 -0.96 -6.10
CA ARG A 46 5.26 0.40 -6.50
C ARG A 46 5.60 0.42 -8.00
N TYR A 47 4.62 0.76 -8.82
CA TYR A 47 4.85 0.97 -10.26
C TYR A 47 5.62 2.27 -10.53
N GLY A 48 6.29 2.31 -11.68
CA GLY A 48 7.15 3.44 -12.07
C GLY A 48 6.41 4.76 -12.34
N ASN A 49 5.12 4.70 -12.61
CA ASN A 49 4.26 5.87 -12.87
C ASN A 49 3.76 6.58 -11.59
N ILE A 50 4.02 6.04 -10.39
CA ILE A 50 3.56 6.64 -9.14
C ILE A 50 4.44 7.83 -8.77
N ASN A 51 3.82 9.01 -8.61
CA ASN A 51 4.53 10.25 -8.29
C ASN A 51 4.88 10.35 -6.80
N GLU A 52 6.15 10.14 -6.46
CA GLU A 52 6.62 10.14 -5.07
C GLU A 52 6.40 11.47 -4.33
N ARG A 53 6.66 12.59 -5.01
CA ARG A 53 6.57 13.92 -4.40
C ARG A 53 5.11 14.32 -4.13
N ARG A 54 4.21 14.06 -5.09
CA ARG A 54 2.78 14.37 -4.94
C ARG A 54 2.14 13.56 -3.80
N HIS A 55 2.57 12.31 -3.65
CA HIS A 55 2.01 11.37 -2.68
C HIS A 55 2.80 11.27 -1.37
N GLN A 56 3.88 12.03 -1.21
CA GLN A 56 4.73 12.04 0.00
C GLN A 56 5.22 10.63 0.38
N LEU A 57 5.60 9.85 -0.64
CA LEU A 57 6.16 8.52 -0.44
C LEU A 57 7.50 8.63 0.28
N HIS A 58 7.63 7.92 1.41
CA HIS A 58 8.87 7.86 2.18
C HIS A 58 9.32 6.42 2.37
N GLU A 59 10.64 6.23 2.37
CA GLU A 59 11.22 4.91 2.57
C GLU A 59 11.03 4.43 4.01
N VAL A 60 10.68 3.16 4.13
CA VAL A 60 10.46 2.50 5.41
C VAL A 60 11.78 1.91 5.88
N ILE A 61 12.64 2.74 6.45
CA ILE A 61 14.01 2.36 6.84
C ILE A 61 14.08 1.17 7.81
N ARG A 62 13.06 0.97 8.64
CA ARG A 62 12.98 -0.19 9.57
C ARG A 62 12.83 -1.54 8.85
N LEU A 63 12.49 -1.53 7.57
CA LEU A 63 12.39 -2.71 6.71
C LEU A 63 13.54 -2.76 5.69
N SER A 64 14.52 -1.85 5.79
CA SER A 64 15.74 -1.91 4.98
C SER A 64 16.56 -3.15 5.35
N GLY A 65 17.20 -3.76 4.35
CA GLY A 65 17.98 -4.99 4.51
C GLY A 65 17.22 -6.29 4.23
N ILE A 66 15.95 -6.22 3.82
CA ILE A 66 15.23 -7.36 3.27
C ILE A 66 15.55 -7.47 1.78
N ASN A 67 15.91 -8.67 1.33
CA ASN A 67 16.10 -8.97 -0.09
C ASN A 67 14.88 -9.75 -0.63
N LEU A 68 14.63 -9.58 -1.92
CA LEU A 68 13.71 -10.37 -2.71
C LEU A 68 14.53 -11.21 -3.69
N VAL A 69 14.39 -12.53 -3.63
CA VAL A 69 15.04 -13.44 -4.57
C VAL A 69 14.22 -13.47 -5.86
N ILE A 70 14.80 -13.03 -6.97
CA ILE A 70 14.19 -13.10 -8.30
C ILE A 70 15.15 -13.83 -9.22
N ASN A 71 14.74 -14.98 -9.77
CA ASN A 71 15.59 -15.81 -10.65
C ASN A 71 16.97 -16.11 -10.04
N ASP A 72 17.00 -16.53 -8.77
CA ASP A 72 18.22 -16.82 -8.00
C ASP A 72 19.15 -15.61 -7.78
N LEU A 73 18.69 -14.39 -8.10
CA LEU A 73 19.39 -13.14 -7.80
C LEU A 73 18.77 -12.48 -6.56
N ASP A 74 19.62 -12.16 -5.59
CA ASP A 74 19.25 -11.34 -4.45
C ASP A 74 19.13 -9.87 -4.87
N MET A 75 17.89 -9.37 -4.89
CA MET A 75 17.60 -7.96 -5.16
C MET A 75 17.19 -7.25 -3.86
N PRO A 76 17.72 -6.04 -3.58
CA PRO A 76 17.31 -5.28 -2.41
C PRO A 76 15.85 -4.85 -2.53
N LEU A 77 15.04 -5.11 -1.50
CA LEU A 77 13.64 -4.70 -1.47
C LEU A 77 13.52 -3.29 -0.87
N ILE A 78 13.11 -2.33 -1.70
CA ILE A 78 12.85 -0.96 -1.26
C ILE A 78 11.35 -0.79 -1.01
N ILE A 79 10.97 -0.61 0.26
CA ILE A 79 9.57 -0.39 0.65
C ILE A 79 9.37 1.11 0.91
N LYS A 80 8.35 1.68 0.26
CA LYS A 80 7.87 3.04 0.52
C LYS A 80 6.48 2.99 1.11
N VAL A 81 6.15 3.97 1.94
CA VAL A 81 4.83 4.09 2.52
C VAL A 81 4.28 5.49 2.27
N ALA A 82 2.98 5.57 2.07
CA ALA A 82 2.21 6.79 1.98
C ALA A 82 0.93 6.66 2.82
N SER A 83 0.18 7.74 2.94
CA SER A 83 -1.15 7.72 3.53
C SER A 83 -2.16 8.23 2.53
N ILE A 84 -3.28 7.54 2.39
CA ILE A 84 -4.36 8.00 1.54
C ILE A 84 -5.00 9.24 2.18
N PRO A 85 -5.11 10.37 1.44
CA PRO A 85 -5.76 11.57 1.94
C PRO A 85 -7.20 11.28 2.41
N LYS A 86 -7.67 12.02 3.42
CA LYS A 86 -8.98 11.89 4.09
C LYS A 86 -9.12 10.68 5.02
N GLU A 87 -8.80 9.46 4.57
CA GLU A 87 -9.05 8.25 5.37
C GLU A 87 -7.88 7.87 6.31
N ARG A 88 -6.70 8.48 6.13
CA ARG A 88 -5.47 8.21 6.93
C ARG A 88 -5.07 6.72 6.95
N ILE A 89 -5.46 5.96 5.93
CA ILE A 89 -5.07 4.57 5.73
C ILE A 89 -3.66 4.53 5.14
N GLN A 90 -2.81 3.64 5.67
CA GLN A 90 -1.44 3.46 5.20
C GLN A 90 -1.39 2.49 4.01
N VAL A 91 -0.63 2.87 3.00
CA VAL A 91 -0.35 2.09 1.78
C VAL A 91 1.15 2.01 1.56
#